data_AF-A0A662ASA0-F1
#
_entry.id   AF-A0A662ASA0-F1
#
_cell.length_a   1.000
_cell.length_b   1.000
_cell.length_c   1.000
_cell.angle_alpha   90.00
_cell.angle_beta   90.00
_cell.angle_gamma   90.00
#
_symmetry.space_group_name_H-M   'P 1'
#
loop_
_entity.id
_entity.type
_entity.pdbx_description
1 polymer ?
#
loop_
_entity_poly.entity_id
_entity_poly.type
_entity_poly.pdbx_seq_one_letter_code
_entity_poly.pdbx_strand_id
1 'polypeptide(L)' 'DRIQIAINQQGEKVEKVVIYDINGREILNKTFNKYLVNIDVSNYSKGVYFVSVTGRNGAVFNKKFIKE' A
#
# COMPACT_ATOMS: atom_id res chain seq x y z
N ASP A 1 14.52 2.96 -1.87
CA ASP A 1 13.61 1.79 -1.91
C ASP A 1 12.22 2.16 -2.38
N ARG A 2 11.63 1.32 -3.23
CA ARG A 2 10.26 1.51 -3.75
C ARG A 2 9.49 0.22 -3.61
N ILE A 3 8.22 0.34 -3.25
CA ILE A 3 7.26 -0.76 -3.32
C ILE A 3 6.30 -0.52 -4.47
N GLN A 4 5.94 -1.59 -5.16
CA GLN A 4 4.96 -1.58 -6.23
C GLN A 4 3.70 -2.30 -5.77
N ILE A 5 2.55 -1.66 -6.00
CA ILE A 5 1.23 -2.14 -5.60
C ILE A 5 0.37 -2.24 -6.85
N ALA A 6 -0.17 -3.43 -7.07
CA ALA A 6 -1.14 -3.73 -8.10
C ALA A 6 -2.27 -4.59 -7.49
N ILE A 7 -3.49 -4.41 -7.98
CA ILE A 7 -4.59 -5.33 -7.68
C ILE A 7 -4.62 -6.35 -8.82
N ASN A 8 -4.42 -7.63 -8.50
CA ASN A 8 -4.43 -8.72 -9.48
C ASN A 8 -5.86 -9.15 -9.86
N GLN A 9 -6.75 -8.19 -10.07
CA GLN A 9 -8.10 -8.39 -10.58
C GLN A 9 -8.24 -7.58 -11.87
N GLN A 10 -8.62 -8.26 -12.96
CA GLN A 10 -8.68 -7.66 -14.27
C GLN A 10 -9.69 -6.50 -14.28
N GLY A 11 -9.22 -5.31 -14.67
CA GLY A 11 -10.06 -4.11 -14.72
C GLY A 11 -10.20 -3.33 -13.41
N GLU A 12 -9.61 -3.80 -12.31
CA GLU A 12 -9.74 -3.15 -11.01
C GLU A 12 -8.63 -2.12 -10.76
N LYS A 13 -9.01 -0.91 -10.30
CA LYS A 13 -8.07 0.17 -9.99
C LYS A 13 -7.87 0.27 -8.49
N VAL A 14 -6.64 0.61 -8.10
CA VAL A 14 -6.34 1.04 -6.73
C VAL A 14 -7.06 2.36 -6.48
N GLU A 15 -7.92 2.37 -5.47
CA GLU A 15 -8.62 3.55 -4.96
C GLU A 15 -7.88 4.16 -3.78
N LYS A 16 -7.40 3.33 -2.85
CA LYS A 16 -6.74 3.81 -1.63
C LYS A 16 -5.58 2.90 -1.26
N VAL A 17 -4.50 3.49 -0.77
CA VAL A 17 -3.44 2.77 -0.07
C VAL A 17 -3.21 3.42 1.28
N VAL A 18 -3.17 2.60 2.32
CA VAL A 18 -2.78 2.99 3.68
C VAL A 18 -1.59 2.14 4.13
N ILE A 19 -0.58 2.76 4.74
CA ILE A 19 0.58 2.06 5.29
C ILE A 19 0.66 2.35 6.78
N TYR A 20 0.84 1.30 7.58
CA TYR A 20 1.04 1.35 9.02
C TYR A 20 2.41 0.80 9.40
N ASP A 21 3.05 1.37 10.42
CA ASP A 21 4.17 0.69 11.09
C ASP A 21 3.69 -0.44 12.01
N ILE A 22 4.66 -1.16 12.60
CA ILE A 22 4.41 -2.28 13.50
C ILE A 22 3.59 -1.90 14.76
N ASN A 23 3.60 -0.62 15.15
CA ASN A 23 2.82 -0.13 16.29
C ASN A 23 1.39 0.28 15.88
N GLY A 24 1.01 0.08 14.61
CA GLY A 24 -0.29 0.45 14.07
C GLY A 24 -0.41 1.94 13.74
N ARG A 25 0.68 2.71 13.79
CA ARG A 25 0.62 4.13 13.41
C ARG A 25 0.55 4.27 11.90
N GLU A 26 -0.42 5.04 11.42
CA GLU A 26 -0.56 5.40 10.01
C GLU A 26 0.59 6.31 9.56
N ILE A 27 1.33 5.88 8.54
CA ILE A 27 2.47 6.60 7.96
C ILE A 27 2.14 7.13 6.56
N LEU A 28 1.22 6.47 5.86
CA LEU A 28 0.74 6.93 4.56
C LEU A 28 -0.74 6.60 4.44
N ASN A 29 -1.50 7.53 3.87
CA ASN A 29 -2.89 7.35 3.49
C ASN A 29 -3.16 8.21 2.26
N LYS A 30 -3.29 7.56 1.11
CA LYS A 30 -3.41 8.24 -0.19
C LYS A 30 -4.45 7.56 -1.05
N THR A 31 -5.16 8.37 -1.82
CA THR A 31 -6.10 7.90 -2.84
C THR A 31 -5.45 7.87 -4.22
N PHE A 32 -5.93 6.97 -5.06
CA PHE A 32 -5.43 6.71 -6.40
C PHE A 32 -6.60 6.45 -7.36
N ASN A 33 -6.30 6.52 -8.65
CA ASN A 33 -7.19 6.08 -9.73
C ASN A 33 -6.34 5.42 -10.80
N LYS A 34 -5.53 4.43 -10.38
CA LYS A 34 -4.52 3.78 -11.22
C LYS A 34 -4.57 2.27 -11.01
N TYR A 35 -4.26 1.51 -12.05
CA TYR A 35 -4.10 0.06 -11.96
C TYR A 35 -2.82 -0.34 -11.20
N LEU A 36 -1.81 0.53 -11.26
CA LEU A 36 -0.49 0.33 -10.69
C LEU A 36 -0.07 1.57 -9.92
N VAL A 37 0.38 1.38 -8.69
CA VAL A 37 0.85 2.44 -7.80
C VAL A 37 2.25 2.11 -7.32
N ASN A 38 3.17 3.07 -7.49
CA ASN A 38 4.52 2.98 -6.93
C ASN A 38 4.60 3.93 -5.74
N ILE A 39 5.04 3.41 -4.59
CA ILE A 39 5.24 4.20 -3.37
C ILE A 39 6.72 4.19 -3.03
N ASP A 40 7.28 5.38 -2.86
CA ASP A 40 8.64 5.55 -2.36
C ASP A 40 8.65 5.38 -0.85
N VAL A 41 9.44 4.42 -0.37
CA VAL A 41 9.60 4.08 1.05
C VAL A 41 11.04 4.31 1.51
N SER A 42 11.85 5.02 0.72
CA SER A 42 13.27 5.27 1.03
C SER A 42 13.45 6.04 2.34
N ASN A 43 12.49 6.91 2.66
CA ASN A 43 12.52 7.73 3.88
C ASN A 43 11.92 7.02 5.11
N TYR A 44 11.49 5.77 4.96
CA TYR A 44 10.94 5.00 6.07
C TYR A 44 12.07 4.23 6.76
N SER A 45 12.05 4.23 8.08
CA SER A 45 13.00 3.46 8.89
C SER A 45 12.93 1.97 8.54
N LYS A 46 14.02 1.25 8.83
CA LYS A 46 14.02 -0.21 8.76
C LYS A 46 12.99 -0.77 9.74
N GLY A 47 12.26 -1.81 9.34
CA GLY A 47 11.22 -2.39 10.18
C GLY A 47 10.11 -3.09 9.41
N VAL A 48 9.08 -3.50 10.16
CA VAL A 48 7.89 -4.17 9.62
C VAL A 48 6.80 -3.15 9.34
N TYR A 49 6.15 -3.30 8.20
CA TYR A 49 5.07 -2.44 7.74
C TYR A 49 3.89 -3.27 7.25
N PHE A 50 2.70 -2.71 7.41
CA PHE A 50 1.44 -3.26 6.90
C PHE A 50 0.86 -2.30 5.87
N VAL A 51 0.48 -2.83 4.71
CA VAL A 51 -0.13 -2.09 3.62
C VAL A 51 -1.56 -2.58 3.46
N SER A 52 -2.52 -1.66 3.52
CA SER A 52 -3.91 -1.88 3.19
C SER A 52 -4.21 -1.22 1.85
N VAL A 53 -4.78 -1.97 0.91
CA VAL A 53 -5.12 -1.51 -0.44
C VAL A 53 -6.61 -1.69 -0.64
N THR A 54 -7.32 -0.61 -0.94
CA THR A 54 -8.74 -0.62 -1.30
C THR A 54 -8.87 -0.47 -2.80
N GLY A 55 -9.57 -1.41 -3.45
CA GLY A 55 -10.02 -1.29 -4.84
C GLY A 55 -11.28 -0.43 -4.94
N ARG A 56 -11.57 0.10 -6.13
CA ARG A 56 -12.84 0.82 -6.41
C ARG A 56 -14.08 -0.05 -6.22
N ASN A 57 -13.96 -1.37 -6.38
CA ASN A 57 -15.02 -2.30 -6.03
C ASN A 57 -15.24 -2.46 -4.51
N GLY A 58 -14.50 -1.74 -3.67
CA GLY A 58 -14.55 -1.81 -2.21
C GLY A 58 -13.78 -2.98 -1.61
N ALA A 59 -13.17 -3.85 -2.41
CA ALA A 59 -12.36 -4.96 -1.91
C ALA A 59 -11.11 -4.42 -1.20
N VAL A 60 -10.78 -4.99 -0.04
CA VAL A 60 -9.62 -4.60 0.76
C VAL A 60 -8.62 -5.75 0.83
N PHE A 61 -7.37 -5.45 0.50
CA PHE A 61 -6.25 -6.39 0.54
C PHE A 61 -5.19 -5.88 1.50
N ASN A 62 -4.74 -6.73 2.42
CA ASN A 62 -3.70 -6.40 3.39
C ASN A 62 -2.44 -7.21 3.11
N LYS A 63 -1.27 -6.56 3.17
CA LYS A 63 0.03 -7.20 2.98
C LYS A 63 1.06 -6.68 3.97
N LYS A 64 1.89 -7.57 4.50
CA LYS A 64 3.06 -7.22 5.31
C LYS A 64 4.30 -7.15 4.43
N PHE A 65 5.18 -6.19 4.68
CA PHE A 65 6.54 -6.19 4.14
C PHE A 65 7.56 -5.81 5.22
N ILE A 66 8.81 -6.19 4.99
CA ILE A 66 9.95 -5.86 5.84
C ILE A 66 10.86 -4.92 5.03
N LYS A 67 11.20 -3.78 5.61
CA LYS A 67 12.14 -2.80 5.08
C LYS A 67 13.49 -3.06 5.73
N GLU A 68 14.48 -3.46 4.93
CA GLU A 68 15.88 -3.62 5.34
C GLU A 68 16.75 -2.41 5.04
#